data_AF-A0AB36M4G6-F1
#
_entry.id   AF-A0AB36M4G6-F1
#
_cell.length_a   1.000
_cell.length_b   1.000
_cell.length_c   1.000
_cell.angle_alpha   90.00
_cell.angle_beta   90.00
_cell.angle_gamma   90.00
#
_symmetry.space_group_name_H-M   'P 1'
#
loop_
_entity.id
_entity.type
_entity.pdbx_description
1 polymer ?
#
loop_
_entity_poly.entity_id
_entity_poly.type
_entity_poly.pdbx_seq_one_letter_code
_entity_poly.pdbx_strand_id
1 'polypeptide(L)'
;MKLIGLFLTLLGAVSIYCSHSNQNLLSHHLPALFKYLGLVLLSVGLIELFASLPKVVAAFCWFMLIIFAWSFLPFIALFKRKLVS
;
A
#
# COMPACT_ATOMS: atom_id res chain seq x y z
N MET A 1 5.55 18.58 -1.52
CA MET A 1 6.30 17.36 -1.16
C MET A 1 5.46 16.31 -0.40
N LYS A 2 4.58 16.69 0.56
CA LYS A 2 3.68 15.77 1.32
C LYS A 2 2.99 14.65 0.51
N LEU A 3 2.46 14.98 -0.68
CA LEU A 3 1.75 14.05 -1.55
C LEU A 3 2.62 12.89 -2.04
N ILE A 4 3.93 13.11 -2.22
CA ILE A 4 4.87 12.09 -2.67
C ILE A 4 5.01 11.01 -1.59
N GLY A 5 5.23 11.40 -0.33
CA GLY A 5 5.30 10.46 0.78
C GLY A 5 4.02 9.63 0.96
N LEU A 6 2.84 10.26 0.81
CA LEU A 6 1.55 9.56 0.83
C LEU A 6 1.42 8.57 -0.34
N PHE A 7 1.78 8.99 -1.56
CA PHE A 7 1.69 8.16 -2.75
C PHE A 7 2.65 6.96 -2.67
N LEU A 8 3.90 7.19 -2.27
CA LEU A 8 4.90 6.13 -2.06
C LEU A 8 4.43 5.12 -1.01
N THR A 9 3.82 5.61 0.08
CA THR A 9 3.28 4.74 1.14
C THR A 9 2.16 3.87 0.61
N LEU A 10 1.22 4.46 -0.13
CA LEU A 10 0.10 3.72 -0.74
C LEU A 10 0.59 2.69 -1.76
N LEU A 11 1.51 3.09 -2.65
CA LEU A 11 2.05 2.20 -3.69
C LEU A 11 2.86 1.05 -3.08
N GLY A 12 3.65 1.33 -2.03
CA GLY A 12 4.35 0.31 -1.26
C GLY A 12 3.39 -0.69 -0.60
N ALA A 13 2.33 -0.20 0.06
CA ALA A 13 1.33 -1.04 0.70
C ALA A 13 0.58 -1.94 -0.30
N VAL A 14 0.18 -1.38 -1.45
CA VAL A 14 -0.46 -2.12 -2.55
C VAL A 14 0.50 -3.16 -3.13
N SER A 15 1.76 -2.80 -3.37
CA SER A 15 2.76 -3.71 -3.95
C SER A 15 3.01 -4.93 -3.05
N ILE A 16 3.11 -4.72 -1.73
CA ILE A 16 3.23 -5.82 -0.76
C ILE A 16 1.97 -6.68 -0.77
N TYR A 17 0.79 -6.06 -0.73
CA TYR A 17 -0.48 -6.81 -0.75
C TYR A 17 -0.58 -7.70 -1.98
N CYS A 18 -0.31 -7.16 -3.17
CA CYS A 18 -0.42 -7.91 -4.42
C CYS A 18 0.66 -9.01 -4.59
N SER A 19 1.73 -8.96 -3.79
CA SER A 19 2.76 -10.01 -3.73
C SER A 19 2.46 -11.08 -2.67
N HIS A 20 1.41 -10.90 -1.87
CA HIS A 20 1.06 -11.78 -0.77
C HIS A 20 0.17 -12.94 -1.22
N SER A 21 0.40 -14.15 -0.71
CA SER A 21 -0.35 -15.38 -1.10
C SER A 21 -1.86 -15.26 -0.93
N ASN A 22 -2.30 -14.54 0.10
CA ASN A 22 -3.72 -14.33 0.42
C ASN A 22 -4.34 -13.11 -0.30
N GLN A 23 -3.70 -12.58 -1.35
CA GLN A 23 -4.36 -11.57 -2.17
C GLN A 23 -5.57 -12.18 -2.90
N ASN A 24 -6.62 -11.37 -3.06
CA ASN A 24 -7.79 -11.73 -3.86
C ASN A 24 -7.96 -10.81 -5.09
N LEU A 25 -6.97 -9.96 -5.38
CA LEU A 25 -7.11 -8.90 -6.39
C LEU A 25 -6.62 -9.31 -7.79
N LEU A 26 -5.50 -10.02 -7.87
CA LEU A 26 -4.93 -10.56 -9.11
C LEU A 26 -5.07 -12.09 -9.15
N SER A 27 -5.17 -12.64 -10.37
CA SER A 27 -5.23 -14.08 -10.60
C SER A 27 -3.92 -14.80 -10.26
N HIS A 28 -2.79 -14.09 -10.35
CA HIS A 28 -1.46 -14.58 -10.00
C HIS A 28 -0.75 -13.58 -9.08
N HIS A 29 0.00 -14.11 -8.12
CA HIS A 29 0.85 -13.37 -7.18
C HIS A 29 1.96 -12.65 -7.90
N LEU A 30 2.20 -11.38 -7.52
CA LEU A 30 3.40 -10.70 -7.99
C LEU A 30 4.64 -11.41 -7.45
N PRO A 31 5.74 -11.43 -8.22
CA PRO A 31 7.01 -11.99 -7.78
C PRO A 31 7.47 -11.39 -6.44
N ALA A 32 8.19 -12.19 -5.64
CA ALA A 32 8.71 -11.76 -4.33
C ALA A 32 9.56 -10.47 -4.40
N LEU A 33 10.16 -10.17 -5.55
CA LEU A 33 10.84 -8.89 -5.83
C LEU A 33 9.97 -7.68 -5.47
N PHE A 34 8.68 -7.71 -5.82
CA PHE A 34 7.75 -6.61 -5.57
C PHE A 34 7.40 -6.46 -4.09
N LYS A 35 7.43 -7.54 -3.30
CA LYS A 35 7.34 -7.45 -1.84
C LYS A 35 8.48 -6.61 -1.27
N TYR A 36 9.72 -6.88 -1.70
CA TYR A 36 10.88 -6.11 -1.25
C TYR A 36 10.85 -4.67 -1.75
N LEU A 37 10.48 -4.46 -3.01
CA LEU A 37 10.33 -3.14 -3.60
C LEU A 37 9.27 -2.32 -2.85
N GLY A 38 8.13 -2.94 -2.52
CA GLY A 38 7.08 -2.32 -1.71
C GLY A 38 7.54 -1.96 -0.29
N LEU A 39 8.40 -2.78 0.32
CA LEU A 39 8.98 -2.48 1.64
C LEU A 39 9.95 -1.29 1.57
N VAL A 40 10.78 -1.22 0.52
CA VAL A 40 11.64 -0.05 0.25
C VAL A 40 10.79 1.20 0.05
N LEU A 41 9.72 1.13 -0.74
CA LEU A 41 8.80 2.25 -0.97
C LEU A 41 8.13 2.73 0.31
N LEU A 42 7.71 1.81 1.20
CA LEU A 42 7.15 2.17 2.51
C LEU A 42 8.16 2.90 3.38
N SER A 43 9.42 2.45 3.41
CA SER A 43 10.49 3.10 4.16
C SER A 43 10.80 4.49 3.61
N VAL A 44 10.94 4.63 2.28
CA VAL A 44 11.18 5.93 1.64
C VAL A 44 9.99 6.86 1.86
N GLY A 45 8.76 6.36 1.74
CA GLY A 45 7.54 7.12 2.01
C GLY A 45 7.49 7.65 3.44
N LEU A 46 7.89 6.85 4.43
CA LEU A 46 7.97 7.30 5.83
C LEU A 46 9.01 8.41 6.03
N ILE A 47 10.19 8.27 5.43
CA ILE A 47 11.26 9.28 5.50
C ILE A 47 10.78 10.61 4.89
N GLU A 48 10.15 10.56 3.72
CA GLU A 48 9.57 11.74 3.06
C GLU A 48 8.47 12.39 3.91
N LEU A 49 7.59 11.60 4.52
CA LEU A 49 6.56 12.11 5.41
C LEU A 49 7.18 12.78 6.64
N PHE A 50 8.21 12.20 7.25
CA PHE A 50 8.92 12.83 8.38
C PHE A 50 9.67 14.10 8.00
N ALA A 51 10.19 14.19 6.77
CA ALA A 51 10.82 15.41 6.27
C ALA A 51 9.78 16.52 5.99
N SER A 52 8.54 16.14 5.65
CA SER A 52 7.50 17.07 5.18
C SER A 52 6.44 17.45 6.24
N LEU A 53 6.31 16.69 7.34
CA LEU A 53 5.23 16.82 8.33
C LEU A 53 5.75 16.73 9.77
N PRO A 54 4.99 17.23 10.76
CA PRO A 54 5.28 16.95 12.17
C PRO A 54 5.33 15.44 12.43
N LYS A 55 6.26 15.01 13.28
CA LYS A 55 6.57 13.58 13.49
C LYS A 55 5.34 12.72 13.79
N VAL A 56 4.46 13.21 14.67
CA VAL A 56 3.23 12.49 15.05
C VAL A 56 2.28 12.36 13.85
N VAL A 57 2.12 13.42 13.06
CA VAL A 57 1.25 13.44 11.86
C VAL A 57 1.79 12.51 10.79
N ALA A 58 3.11 12.52 10.55
CA ALA A 58 3.77 11.65 9.59
C ALA A 58 3.54 10.16 9.92
N ALA A 59 3.81 9.77 11.17
CA ALA A 59 3.59 8.40 11.63
C ALA A 59 2.11 8.01 11.51
N PHE A 60 1.20 8.87 11.96
CA PHE A 60 -0.24 8.63 11.86
C PHE A 60 -0.69 8.42 10.42
N CYS A 61 -0.32 9.30 9.49
CA CYS A 61 -0.65 9.16 8.08
C CYS A 61 -0.09 7.88 7.46
N TRP A 62 1.15 7.52 7.81
CA TRP A 62 1.79 6.31 7.30
C TRP A 62 1.04 5.03 7.73
N PHE A 63 0.73 4.90 9.03
CA PHE A 63 -0.05 3.78 9.53
C PHE A 63 -1.48 3.75 8.98
N MET A 64 -2.15 4.90 8.95
CA MET A 64 -3.52 5.00 8.43
C MET A 64 -3.62 4.58 6.97
N LEU A 65 -2.65 4.95 6.13
CA LEU A 65 -2.63 4.52 4.73
C LEU A 65 -2.40 3.01 4.57
N ILE A 66 -1.52 2.42 5.38
CA ILE A 66 -1.30 0.96 5.35
C ILE A 66 -2.56 0.22 5.78
N ILE A 67 -3.16 0.64 6.91
CA ILE A 67 -4.41 0.07 7.41
C ILE A 67 -5.53 0.21 6.38
N PHE A 68 -5.68 1.40 5.80
CA PHE A 68 -6.66 1.68 4.75
C PHE A 68 -6.45 0.76 3.55
N ALA A 69 -5.24 0.69 3.01
CA ALA A 69 -4.92 -0.16 1.88
C ALA A 69 -5.30 -1.62 2.18
N TRP A 70 -4.81 -2.18 3.29
CA TRP A 70 -5.02 -3.59 3.63
C TRP A 70 -6.46 -3.91 4.05
N SER A 71 -7.20 -2.94 4.59
CA SER A 71 -8.61 -3.13 4.94
C SER A 71 -9.53 -3.02 3.73
N PHE A 72 -9.17 -2.28 2.68
CA PHE A 72 -10.04 -2.08 1.51
C PHE A 72 -9.68 -2.97 0.31
N LEU A 73 -8.39 -3.20 0.03
CA LEU A 73 -7.92 -4.00 -1.12
C LEU A 73 -8.57 -5.38 -1.23
N PRO A 74 -8.73 -6.17 -0.15
CA PRO A 74 -9.41 -7.48 -0.23
C PRO A 74 -10.86 -7.38 -0.69
N PHE A 75 -11.57 -6.30 -0.33
CA PHE A 75 -12.97 -6.11 -0.67
C PHE A 75 -13.18 -5.58 -2.09
N ILE A 76 -12.17 -4.97 -2.72
CA ILE A 76 -12.23 -4.56 -4.13
C ILE A 76 -12.53 -5.77 -5.04
N ALA A 77 -12.02 -6.95 -4.69
CA ALA A 77 -12.29 -8.19 -5.41
C ALA A 77 -13.79 -8.55 -5.46
N LEU A 78 -14.56 -8.21 -4.42
CA LEU A 78 -16.00 -8.47 -4.37
C LEU A 78 -16.77 -7.66 -5.42
N PHE A 79 -16.30 -6.45 -5.72
CA PHE A 79 -16.89 -5.62 -6.77
C PHE A 79 -16.57 -6.13 -8.17
N LYS A 80 -15.38 -6.72 -8.39
CA LYS A 80 -15.02 -7.35 -9.69
C LYS A 80 -15.98 -8.48 -10.06
N ARG A 81 -16.42 -9.29 -9.09
CA ARG A 81 -17.29 -10.45 -9.34
C ARG A 81 -18.66 -10.06 -9.94
N LYS A 82 -19.16 -8.87 -9.62
CA LYS A 82 -20.45 -8.37 -10.14
C LYS A 82 -20.40 -7.80 -11.56
N LEU A 83 -19.20 -7.56 -12.11
CA LEU A 83 -19.03 -7.00 -13.46
C LEU A 83 -18.93 -8.08 -14.55
N VAL A 84 -18.70 -9.34 -14.18
CA VAL A 84 -18.50 -10.47 -15.10
C VAL A 84 -19.67 -11.47 -15.05
N SER A 85 -20.64 -11.27 -14.15
CA SER A 85 -21.90 -12.03 -14.10
C SER A 85 -23.00 -11.31 -14.88
#